data_AF-A0A2V9ZX41-F1
#
_entry.id   AF-A0A2V9ZX41-F1
#
_cell.length_a   1.000
_cell.length_b   1.000
_cell.length_c   1.000
_cell.angle_alpha   90.00
_cell.angle_beta   90.00
_cell.angle_gamma   90.00
#
_symmetry.space_group_name_H-M   'P 1'
#
loop_
_entity.id
_entity.type
_entity.pdbx_description
1 polymer ?
#
loop_
_entity_poly.entity_id
_entity_poly.type
_entity_poly.pdbx_seq_one_letter_code
_entity_poly.pdbx_strand_id
1 'polypeptide(L)'
;FAYIVARTSDGQSVVVAGTDFELVRNLNRWWSVTSWPSAAEEALVGTRAAAAVNAQGKPLELSFQGHTIHARPAGMLQTGGAEDSRIYLSLGDFIAWTGVQPSTIEVAASGSPEEVSAAMRRLAQALPGAEVRPVRQIMESEARVLG
;
A
#
# COMPACT_ATOMS: atom_id res chain seq x y z
N PHE A 1 -4.20 5.31 -3.71
CA PHE A 1 -2.83 5.35 -3.19
C PHE A 1 -2.08 6.58 -3.68
N ALA A 2 -1.26 7.13 -2.80
CA ALA A 2 -0.22 8.11 -3.08
C ALA A 2 1.11 7.56 -2.54
N TYR A 3 2.25 7.92 -3.12
CA TYR A 3 3.55 7.39 -2.71
C TYR A 3 4.62 8.48 -2.65
N ILE A 4 5.49 8.40 -1.65
CA ILE A 4 6.74 9.15 -1.57
C ILE A 4 7.88 8.24 -1.10
N VAL A 5 9.12 8.68 -1.31
CA VAL A 5 10.28 8.16 -0.60
C VAL A 5 10.59 9.14 0.54
N ALA A 6 10.35 8.71 1.77
CA ALA A 6 10.67 9.46 2.98
C ALA A 6 12.03 9.02 3.55
N ARG A 7 12.51 9.76 4.55
CA ARG A 7 13.74 9.47 5.27
C ARG A 7 13.44 9.26 6.76
N THR A 8 13.97 8.18 7.33
CA THR A 8 13.95 7.92 8.76
C THR A 8 14.93 8.83 9.51
N SER A 9 14.84 8.88 10.84
CA SER A 9 15.76 9.67 11.68
C SER A 9 17.23 9.25 11.60
N ASP A 10 17.51 7.98 11.28
CA ASP A 10 18.87 7.47 11.02
C ASP A 10 19.29 7.61 9.55
N GLY A 11 18.47 8.25 8.71
CA GLY A 11 18.78 8.54 7.31
C GLY A 11 18.67 7.31 6.39
N GLN A 12 17.78 6.37 6.67
CA GLN A 12 17.39 5.34 5.71
C GLN A 12 16.22 5.82 4.84
N SER A 13 16.17 5.36 3.59
CA SER A 13 15.03 5.65 2.70
C SER A 13 13.94 4.60 2.90
N VAL A 14 12.70 5.04 3.02
CA VAL A 14 11.54 4.16 3.13
C VAL A 14 10.41 4.68 2.25
N VAL A 15 9.69 3.76 1.60
CA VAL A 15 8.50 4.12 0.83
C VAL A 15 7.34 4.30 1.80
N VAL A 16 6.71 5.48 1.75
CA VAL A 16 5.48 5.75 2.49
C VAL A 16 4.34 5.85 1.50
N ALA A 17 3.24 5.16 1.80
CA ALA A 17 2.03 5.14 0.99
C ALA A 17 0.86 5.80 1.75
N GLY A 18 0.16 6.72 1.11
CA GLY A 18 -1.11 7.26 1.58
C GLY A 18 -2.27 6.43 1.05
N THR A 19 -3.14 5.92 1.92
CA THR A 19 -4.26 5.09 1.51
C THR A 19 -5.51 5.25 2.38
N ASP A 20 -6.66 4.86 1.84
CA ASP A 20 -7.86 4.60 2.62
C ASP A 20 -7.78 3.18 3.19
N PHE A 21 -7.68 3.05 4.51
CA PHE A 21 -7.50 1.74 5.17
C PHE A 21 -8.74 0.85 5.06
N GLU A 22 -9.94 1.43 5.10
CA GLU A 22 -11.18 0.65 4.98
C GLU A 22 -11.34 0.09 3.57
N LEU A 23 -11.07 0.91 2.55
CA LEU A 23 -11.07 0.44 1.17
C LEU A 23 -10.01 -0.64 0.93
N VAL A 24 -8.78 -0.43 1.40
CA VAL A 24 -7.70 -1.42 1.23
C VAL A 24 -8.01 -2.71 1.97
N ARG A 25 -8.55 -2.66 3.18
CA ARG A 25 -8.95 -3.84 3.94
C ARG A 25 -10.01 -4.65 3.20
N ASN A 26 -10.99 -3.97 2.61
CA ASN A 26 -12.04 -4.62 1.83
C ASN A 26 -11.53 -5.20 0.51
N LEU A 27 -10.63 -4.48 -0.17
CA LEU A 27 -10.06 -4.86 -1.45
C LEU A 27 -9.05 -6.02 -1.31
N ASN A 28 -8.22 -5.95 -0.28
CA ASN A 28 -7.07 -6.83 -0.07
C ASN A 28 -7.29 -7.78 1.12
N ARG A 29 -8.38 -8.55 1.10
CA ARG A 29 -8.74 -9.49 2.18
C ARG A 29 -7.70 -10.58 2.49
N TRP A 30 -6.72 -10.74 1.61
CA TRP A 30 -5.61 -11.68 1.74
C TRP A 30 -4.42 -11.11 2.53
N TRP A 31 -4.40 -9.80 2.83
CA TRP A 31 -3.36 -9.19 3.65
C TRP A 31 -3.44 -9.73 5.08
N SER A 32 -2.32 -10.20 5.60
CA SER A 32 -2.18 -10.52 7.02
C SER A 32 -1.81 -9.25 7.76
N VAL A 33 -2.75 -8.74 8.58
CA VAL A 33 -2.57 -7.51 9.36
C VAL A 33 -2.83 -7.79 10.82
N THR A 34 -1.88 -7.42 11.69
CA THR A 34 -2.02 -7.67 13.14
C THR A 34 -3.00 -6.71 13.79
N SER A 35 -3.02 -5.45 13.36
CA SER A 35 -3.93 -4.41 13.83
C SER A 35 -4.01 -3.29 12.78
N TRP A 36 -5.22 -2.83 12.49
CA TRP A 36 -5.44 -1.77 11.51
C TRP A 36 -5.37 -0.40 12.20
N PRO A 37 -4.73 0.61 11.59
CA PRO A 37 -4.79 2.00 12.04
C PRO A 37 -6.24 2.48 12.14
N SER A 38 -6.57 3.19 13.22
CA SER A 38 -7.93 3.69 13.47
C SER A 38 -7.97 5.14 13.96
N ALA A 39 -6.82 5.70 14.33
CA ALA A 39 -6.67 7.10 14.72
C ALA A 39 -5.70 7.85 13.80
N ALA A 40 -5.69 9.18 13.92
CA ALA A 40 -4.75 10.04 13.21
C ALA A 40 -3.30 9.69 13.58
N GLU A 41 -2.42 9.84 12.58
CA GLU A 41 -0.98 9.58 12.68
C GLU A 41 -0.64 8.14 13.06
N GLU A 42 -1.58 7.21 12.94
CA GLU A 42 -1.30 5.78 13.05
C GLU A 42 -0.84 5.21 11.72
N ALA A 43 0.17 4.34 11.81
CA ALA A 43 0.80 3.71 10.67
C ALA A 43 0.61 2.20 10.68
N LEU A 44 0.38 1.64 9.50
CA LEU A 44 0.53 0.21 9.25
C LEU A 44 1.92 -0.02 8.64
N VAL A 45 2.73 -0.87 9.26
CA VAL A 45 4.14 -1.05 8.88
C VAL A 45 4.34 -2.41 8.23
N GLY A 46 4.86 -2.44 7.01
CA GLY A 46 5.24 -3.69 6.36
C GLY A 46 6.35 -4.41 7.14
N THR A 47 6.30 -5.75 7.19
CA THR A 47 7.28 -6.56 7.94
C THR A 47 8.74 -6.31 7.56
N ARG A 48 9.03 -6.04 6.27
CA ARG A 48 10.39 -5.67 5.83
C ARG A 48 10.72 -4.20 6.11
N ALA A 49 9.73 -3.31 6.12
CA ALA A 49 9.92 -1.91 6.51
C ALA A 49 10.19 -1.74 8.01
N ALA A 50 9.61 -2.59 8.87
CA ALA A 50 9.83 -2.51 10.32
C ALA A 50 11.30 -2.66 10.73
N ALA A 51 12.09 -3.44 9.98
CA ALA A 51 13.52 -3.57 10.20
C ALA A 51 14.27 -2.24 9.97
N ALA A 52 13.80 -1.41 9.04
CA ALA A 52 14.42 -0.12 8.70
C ALA A 52 14.08 0.99 9.69
N VAL A 53 12.93 0.91 10.38
CA VAL A 53 12.42 2.03 11.20
C VAL A 53 12.49 1.77 12.70
N ASN A 54 13.16 0.69 13.11
CA ASN A 54 13.30 0.25 14.50
C ASN A 54 11.98 0.36 15.30
N ALA A 55 10.90 -0.22 14.75
CA ALA A 55 9.50 -0.06 15.19
C ALA A 55 9.16 -0.64 16.58
N GLN A 56 10.13 -0.75 17.51
CA GLN A 56 10.01 -1.34 18.85
C GLN A 56 9.17 -0.44 19.79
N GLY A 57 7.93 -0.15 19.42
CA GLY A 57 6.96 0.61 20.21
C GLY A 57 7.24 2.12 20.29
N LYS A 58 8.21 2.64 19.54
CA LYS A 58 8.50 4.07 19.45
C LYS A 58 7.79 4.70 18.25
N PRO A 59 7.43 6.00 18.33
CA PRO A 59 6.98 6.75 17.17
C PRO A 59 8.02 6.68 16.05
N LEU A 60 7.55 6.47 14.83
CA LEU A 60 8.31 6.55 13.60
C LEU A 60 8.49 8.01 13.26
N GLU A 61 9.73 8.49 13.28
CA GLU A 61 10.06 9.81 12.78
C GLU A 61 10.40 9.71 11.30
N LEU A 62 9.54 10.29 10.46
CA LEU A 62 9.67 10.28 9.01
C LEU A 62 9.75 11.71 8.50
N SER A 63 10.72 11.98 7.64
CA SER A 63 10.92 13.29 7.03
C SER A 63 10.78 13.24 5.51
N PHE A 64 10.13 14.27 4.97
CA PHE A 64 9.95 14.47 3.54
C PHE A 64 10.01 15.97 3.24
N GLN A 65 10.89 16.38 2.31
CA GLN A 65 11.06 17.79 1.92
C GLN A 65 11.17 18.78 3.10
N GLY A 66 11.92 18.40 4.14
CA GLY A 66 12.13 19.24 5.33
C GLY A 66 10.99 19.24 6.36
N HIS A 67 9.91 18.50 6.12
CA HIS A 67 8.80 18.36 7.05
C HIS A 67 8.81 16.97 7.70
N THR A 68 8.57 16.92 9.00
CA THR A 68 8.58 15.68 9.80
C THR A 68 7.19 15.32 10.28
N ILE A 69 6.87 14.03 10.24
CA ILE A 69 5.71 13.44 10.92
C ILE A 69 6.20 12.41 11.96
N HIS A 70 5.49 12.34 13.09
CA HIS A 70 5.73 11.34 14.13
C HIS A 70 4.59 10.32 14.11
N ALA A 71 4.71 9.29 13.28
CA ALA A 71 3.65 8.29 13.14
C ALA A 71 3.77 7.20 14.21
N ARG A 72 2.66 6.75 14.79
CA ARG A 72 2.64 5.64 15.76
C ARG A 72 2.34 4.32 15.04
N PRO A 73 3.20 3.28 15.15
CA PRO A 73 2.86 1.97 14.61
C PRO A 73 1.61 1.41 15.30
N ALA A 74 0.52 1.20 14.55
CA ALA A 74 -0.68 0.53 15.06
C ALA A 74 -0.60 -0.98 14.87
N GLY A 75 0.01 -1.44 13.78
CA GLY A 75 0.17 -2.86 13.49
C GLY A 75 1.13 -3.14 12.33
N MET A 76 1.28 -4.43 12.06
CA MET A 76 2.20 -4.98 11.07
C MET A 76 1.44 -5.56 9.88
N LEU A 77 1.99 -5.39 8.68
CA LEU A 77 1.49 -5.93 7.42
C LEU A 77 2.44 -6.99 6.86
N GLN A 78 1.89 -8.16 6.53
CA GLN A 78 2.55 -9.18 5.74
C GLN A 78 1.65 -9.63 4.58
N THR A 79 2.25 -9.61 3.40
CA THR A 79 1.64 -9.92 2.10
C THR A 79 2.49 -10.95 1.34
N GLY A 80 3.80 -10.98 1.58
CA GLY A 80 4.76 -11.70 0.74
C GLY A 80 5.13 -10.94 -0.55
N GLY A 81 4.56 -9.74 -0.76
CA GLY A 81 4.79 -8.87 -1.92
C GLY A 81 5.57 -7.61 -1.57
N ALA A 82 5.62 -6.65 -2.50
CA ALA A 82 6.34 -5.39 -2.34
C ALA A 82 5.74 -4.49 -1.23
N GLU A 83 4.48 -4.71 -0.89
CA GLU A 83 3.73 -4.05 0.18
C GLU A 83 4.45 -4.16 1.53
N ASP A 84 5.13 -5.28 1.79
CA ASP A 84 5.87 -5.54 3.04
C ASP A 84 7.04 -4.58 3.26
N SER A 85 7.48 -3.86 2.22
CA SER A 85 8.60 -2.91 2.27
C SER A 85 8.14 -1.45 2.37
N ARG A 86 6.86 -1.22 2.69
CA ARG A 86 6.25 0.11 2.77
C ARG A 86 5.73 0.40 4.17
N ILE A 87 5.60 1.70 4.48
CA ILE A 87 4.81 2.21 5.60
C ILE A 87 3.55 2.83 5.02
N TYR A 88 2.41 2.59 5.66
CA TYR A 88 1.13 3.12 5.22
C TYR A 88 0.58 4.10 6.25
N LEU A 89 0.13 5.25 5.78
CA LEU A 89 -0.61 6.25 6.54
C LEU A 89 -2.03 6.37 5.98
N SER A 90 -2.93 6.93 6.80
CA SER A 90 -4.22 7.37 6.28
C SER A 90 -3.99 8.38 5.15
N LEU A 91 -4.83 8.35 4.12
CA LEU A 91 -4.64 9.25 2.98
C LEU A 91 -4.72 10.72 3.41
N GLY A 92 -5.54 11.03 4.41
CA GLY A 92 -5.63 12.36 5.01
C GLY A 92 -4.32 12.81 5.65
N ASP A 93 -3.75 12.00 6.55
CA ASP A 93 -2.47 12.31 7.22
C ASP A 93 -1.33 12.43 6.20
N PHE A 94 -1.32 11.55 5.19
CA PHE A 94 -0.35 11.58 4.12
C PHE A 94 -0.40 12.88 3.32
N ILE A 95 -1.59 13.32 2.89
CA ILE A 95 -1.75 14.56 2.13
C ILE A 95 -1.42 15.77 3.00
N ALA A 96 -1.88 15.78 4.25
CA ALA A 96 -1.61 16.86 5.19
C ALA A 96 -0.11 17.05 5.44
N TRP A 97 0.65 15.95 5.53
CA TRP A 97 2.09 15.99 5.73
C TRP A 97 2.87 16.32 4.45
N THR A 98 2.51 15.71 3.31
CA THR A 98 3.36 15.72 2.12
C THR A 98 2.92 16.71 1.04
N GLY A 99 1.65 17.13 1.05
CA GLY A 99 1.01 17.85 -0.05
C GLY A 99 0.83 17.03 -1.34
N VAL A 100 1.24 15.76 -1.35
CA VAL A 100 1.21 14.90 -2.54
C VAL A 100 -0.17 14.25 -2.67
N GLN A 101 -0.80 14.47 -3.83
CA GLN A 101 -2.12 13.91 -4.14
C GLN A 101 -2.03 12.44 -4.62
N PRO A 102 -3.11 11.64 -4.46
CA PRO A 102 -3.17 10.29 -5.01
C PRO A 102 -2.96 10.28 -6.53
N SER A 103 -2.16 9.32 -6.99
CA SER A 103 -1.86 9.10 -8.41
C SER A 103 -2.24 7.70 -8.89
N THR A 104 -2.66 6.82 -7.98
CA THR A 104 -2.92 5.40 -8.28
C THR A 104 -4.21 4.94 -7.61
N ILE A 105 -5.01 4.17 -8.34
CA ILE A 105 -6.22 3.52 -7.83
C ILE A 105 -6.06 2.02 -8.09
N GLU A 106 -6.38 1.21 -7.09
CA GLU A 106 -6.47 -0.24 -7.25
C GLU A 106 -7.95 -0.63 -7.39
N VAL A 107 -8.24 -1.55 -8.31
CA VAL A 107 -9.59 -2.04 -8.58
C VAL A 107 -9.55 -3.57 -8.56
N ALA A 108 -10.47 -4.18 -7.83
CA ALA A 108 -10.67 -5.63 -7.89
C ALA A 108 -11.67 -5.93 -9.01
N ALA A 109 -11.26 -6.81 -9.91
CA ALA A 109 -12.14 -7.47 -10.85
C ALA A 109 -12.10 -8.98 -10.56
N SER A 110 -13.26 -9.61 -10.50
CA SER A 110 -13.41 -11.05 -10.30
C SER A 110 -14.25 -11.60 -11.45
N GLY A 111 -13.91 -12.80 -11.92
CA GLY A 111 -14.53 -13.42 -13.08
C GLY A 111 -13.53 -14.27 -13.85
N SER A 112 -13.94 -14.74 -15.03
CA SER A 112 -13.04 -15.44 -15.95
C SER A 112 -11.91 -14.53 -16.44
N PRO A 113 -10.79 -15.08 -16.97
CA PRO A 113 -9.72 -14.28 -17.57
C PRO A 113 -10.21 -13.31 -18.65
N GLU A 114 -11.23 -13.70 -19.43
CA GLU A 114 -11.86 -12.88 -20.46
C GLU A 114 -12.64 -11.71 -19.86
N GLU A 115 -13.38 -11.95 -18.77
CA GLU A 115 -14.13 -10.94 -18.04
C GLU A 115 -13.20 -9.91 -17.40
N VAL A 116 -12.11 -10.36 -16.76
CA VAL A 116 -11.08 -9.48 -16.20
C VAL A 116 -10.41 -8.65 -17.30
N SER A 117 -10.05 -9.28 -18.42
CA SER A 117 -9.47 -8.58 -19.57
C SER A 117 -10.43 -7.55 -20.17
N ALA A 118 -11.73 -7.86 -20.21
CA ALA A 118 -12.77 -6.92 -20.64
C ALA A 118 -12.91 -5.74 -19.67
N ALA A 119 -12.85 -5.99 -18.36
CA ALA A 119 -12.85 -4.93 -17.35
C ALA A 119 -11.65 -4.00 -17.51
N MET A 120 -10.44 -4.55 -17.70
CA MET A 120 -9.23 -3.75 -17.95
C MET A 120 -9.37 -2.85 -19.19
N ARG A 121 -9.89 -3.39 -20.31
CA ARG A 121 -10.13 -2.60 -21.53
C ARG A 121 -11.13 -1.47 -21.31
N ARG A 122 -12.22 -1.73 -20.58
CA ARG A 122 -13.22 -0.69 -20.25
C ARG A 122 -12.62 0.42 -19.38
N LEU A 123 -11.79 0.07 -18.40
CA LEU A 123 -11.10 1.05 -17.55
C LEU A 123 -10.13 1.91 -18.38
N ALA A 124 -9.34 1.30 -19.27
CA ALA A 124 -8.42 2.04 -20.13
C ALA A 124 -9.15 3.00 -21.09
N GLN A 125 -10.33 2.61 -21.58
CA GLN A 125 -11.17 3.48 -22.43
C GLN A 125 -11.79 4.64 -21.65
N ALA A 126 -12.26 4.38 -20.42
CA ALA A 126 -12.88 5.40 -19.57
C ALA A 126 -11.86 6.39 -18.99
N LEU A 127 -10.59 5.97 -18.84
CA LEU A 127 -9.51 6.76 -18.25
C LEU A 127 -8.33 6.87 -19.24
N PRO A 128 -8.47 7.60 -20.36
CA PRO A 128 -7.47 7.64 -21.43
C PRO A 128 -6.12 8.25 -21.00
N GLY A 129 -6.08 9.00 -19.90
CA GLY A 129 -4.85 9.54 -19.31
C GLY A 129 -4.22 8.65 -18.24
N ALA A 130 -4.81 7.49 -17.93
CA ALA A 130 -4.30 6.56 -16.92
C ALA A 130 -3.67 5.33 -17.56
N GLU A 131 -2.57 4.85 -16.98
CA GLU A 131 -2.00 3.55 -17.32
C GLU A 131 -2.72 2.45 -16.51
N VAL A 132 -3.37 1.51 -17.19
CA VAL A 132 -4.08 0.40 -16.55
C VAL A 132 -3.24 -0.87 -16.63
N ARG A 133 -2.79 -1.38 -15.48
CA ARG A 133 -1.94 -2.58 -15.39
C ARG A 133 -2.50 -3.58 -14.39
N PRO A 134 -2.28 -4.89 -14.62
CA PRO A 134 -2.61 -5.90 -13.63
C PRO A 134 -1.60 -5.81 -12.46
N VAL A 135 -2.09 -5.84 -11.22
CA VAL A 135 -1.24 -5.78 -10.02
C VAL A 135 -0.76 -7.17 -9.60
N ARG A 136 -1.59 -8.20 -9.75
CA ARG A 136 -1.20 -9.61 -9.56
C ARG A 136 -1.95 -10.50 -10.54
N GLN A 137 -1.22 -11.27 -11.33
CA GLN A 137 -1.76 -12.35 -12.13
C GLN A 137 -1.54 -13.63 -11.33
N ILE A 138 -2.52 -14.05 -10.52
CA ILE A 138 -2.57 -15.47 -10.14
C ILE A 138 -3.04 -16.16 -11.41
N MET A 139 -2.08 -16.59 -12.25
CA MET A 139 -2.40 -17.72 -13.12
C MET A 139 -2.59 -18.89 -12.18
N GLU A 140 -3.80 -19.43 -12.10
CA GLU A 140 -4.06 -20.72 -11.46
C GLU A 140 -3.16 -21.76 -12.13
N SER A 141 -1.97 -21.97 -11.57
CA SER A 141 -1.19 -23.16 -11.79
C SER A 141 -1.78 -24.29 -10.92
N GLU A 142 -3.04 -24.64 -11.14
CA GLU A 142 -3.68 -25.82 -10.55
C GLU A 142 -3.98 -26.92 -11.60
N ALA A 143 -3.38 -26.85 -12.79
CA ALA A 143 -3.59 -27.85 -13.85
C ALA A 143 -2.32 -28.62 -14.26
N ARG A 144 -1.33 -28.78 -13.36
CA ARG A 144 -0.17 -29.65 -13.67
C ARG A 144 0.41 -30.39 -12.47
N VAL A 145 -0.45 -31.05 -11.70
CA VAL A 145 -0.06 -32.20 -10.86
C VAL A 145 -1.06 -33.33 -11.07
N LEU A 146 -1.29 -33.72 -12.32
CA LEU A 146 -1.78 -35.04 -12.72
C LEU A 146 -1.25 -35.29 -14.13
N GLY A 147 -0.05 -35.87 -14.20
CA GLY A 147 0.58 -36.44 -15.38
C GLY A 147 1.45 -37.57 -14.92
#